data_AF-A0A3A8FAY4-F1
#
_entry.id   AF-A0A3A8FAY4-F1
#
_cell.length_a   1.000
_cell.length_b   1.000
_cell.length_c   1.000
_cell.angle_alpha   90.00
_cell.angle_beta   90.00
_cell.angle_gamma   90.00
#
_symmetry.space_group_name_H-M   'P 1'
#
loop_
_entity.id
_entity.type
_entity.pdbx_description
1 polymer ?
#
loop_
_entity_poly.entity_id
_entity_poly.type
_entity_poly.pdbx_seq_one_letter_code
_entity_poly.pdbx_strand_id
1 'polypeptide(L)'
;MAKYVMKTFGIAAAVSTAVLCSGFASSAFAMSPYQANYQFNYNGKNVGSASRNLTQSGNNWTYVFAAKAIGMASATETSNFSFSNGKITSKSFSRTSKILIHNNTMSINFNPNSKTINTKKDDKARSFAWQNGVLDELNAELQIREDLKNGGLKSKYYLADAKDVEARRFVKQGNESVKTTYGTFDTIKVVMQHDKPGRETIFWLAPKLDYLPVKVSHVDQKTSYSLLLTGYKGPTK
;
A
#
# COMPACT_ATOMS: atom_id res chain seq x y z
N MET A 1 62.27 -42.12 35.03
CA MET A 1 60.97 -42.29 35.73
C MET A 1 60.98 -41.38 36.96
N ALA A 2 59.83 -40.77 37.30
CA ALA A 2 59.63 -39.67 38.27
C ALA A 2 59.95 -38.26 37.71
N LYS A 3 59.21 -37.18 37.96
CA LYS A 3 58.01 -36.89 38.79
C LYS A 3 57.45 -35.52 38.31
N TYR A 4 56.15 -35.30 38.46
CA TYR A 4 55.44 -34.02 38.26
C TYR A 4 55.92 -32.91 39.20
N VAL A 5 55.97 -31.64 38.73
CA VAL A 5 55.73 -30.43 39.56
C VAL A 5 55.04 -29.33 38.73
N MET A 6 53.97 -28.78 39.30
CA MET A 6 53.12 -27.67 38.86
C MET A 6 53.86 -26.34 38.66
N LYS A 7 53.37 -25.52 37.73
CA LYS A 7 53.39 -24.05 37.88
C LYS A 7 51.99 -23.48 37.64
N THR A 8 51.49 -22.86 38.69
CA THR A 8 50.29 -22.04 38.79
C THR A 8 50.36 -20.85 37.83
N PHE A 9 49.28 -20.59 37.10
CA PHE A 9 49.05 -19.31 36.43
C PHE A 9 47.89 -18.59 37.11
N GLY A 10 48.20 -17.40 37.63
CA GLY A 10 47.27 -16.53 38.34
C GLY A 10 46.19 -15.97 37.43
N ILE A 11 45.01 -15.85 38.01
CA ILE A 11 43.80 -15.29 37.43
C ILE A 11 43.95 -13.77 37.42
N ALA A 12 43.97 -13.16 36.24
CA ALA A 12 43.69 -11.73 36.07
C ALA A 12 42.26 -11.58 35.56
N ALA A 13 41.35 -11.21 36.46
CA ALA A 13 39.97 -10.90 36.14
C ALA A 13 39.90 -9.55 35.42
N ALA A 14 39.78 -9.56 34.10
CA ALA A 14 39.36 -8.40 33.32
C ALA A 14 37.83 -8.39 33.27
N VAL A 15 37.21 -7.51 34.07
CA VAL A 15 35.77 -7.23 33.96
C VAL A 15 35.58 -6.39 32.70
N SER A 16 35.36 -7.05 31.57
CA SER A 16 34.95 -6.40 30.33
C SER A 16 33.46 -6.09 30.41
N THR A 17 33.12 -4.87 30.79
CA THR A 17 31.76 -4.34 30.68
C THR A 17 31.42 -4.22 29.19
N ALA A 18 30.78 -5.25 28.63
CA ALA A 18 30.24 -5.20 27.29
C ALA A 18 29.09 -4.18 27.28
N VAL A 19 29.36 -2.98 26.77
CA VAL A 19 28.32 -2.04 26.38
C VAL A 19 27.57 -2.69 25.22
N LEU A 20 26.46 -3.35 25.53
CA LEU A 20 25.48 -3.73 24.53
C LEU A 20 24.91 -2.43 23.96
N CYS A 21 25.54 -1.93 22.89
CA CYS A 21 24.89 -1.03 21.97
C CYS A 21 23.69 -1.80 21.39
N SER A 22 22.55 -1.72 22.06
CA SER A 22 21.25 -1.95 21.46
C SER A 22 21.10 -0.94 20.35
N GLY A 23 21.64 -1.29 19.18
CA GLY A 23 21.38 -0.58 17.96
C GLY A 23 19.87 -0.60 17.76
N PHE A 24 19.24 0.55 17.99
CA PHE A 24 17.94 0.81 17.40
C PHE A 24 18.19 0.69 15.90
N ALA A 25 17.84 -0.46 15.33
CA ALA A 25 17.68 -0.58 13.90
C ALA A 25 16.55 0.36 13.54
N SER A 26 16.88 1.62 13.28
CA SER A 26 15.99 2.56 12.62
C SER A 26 15.63 1.92 11.30
N SER A 27 14.43 1.37 11.23
CA SER A 27 13.79 0.92 10.00
C SER A 27 13.59 2.13 9.09
N ALA A 28 14.67 2.63 8.49
CA ALA A 28 14.69 3.84 7.66
C ALA A 28 13.81 3.73 6.39
N PHE A 29 13.20 2.56 6.18
CA PHE A 29 12.30 2.23 5.08
C PHE A 29 10.90 1.82 5.52
N ALA A 30 10.53 1.97 6.80
CA ALA A 30 9.18 1.63 7.25
C ALA A 30 8.13 2.61 6.72
N MET A 31 6.99 2.05 6.29
CA MET A 31 5.76 2.79 6.02
C MET A 31 5.46 3.79 7.13
N SER A 32 5.04 4.99 6.76
CA SER A 32 4.78 6.10 7.68
C SER A 32 3.40 6.71 7.44
N PRO A 33 2.69 7.17 8.48
CA PRO A 33 1.43 7.89 8.32
C PRO A 33 1.56 9.12 7.40
N TYR A 34 0.53 9.36 6.60
CA TYR A 34 0.48 10.55 5.73
C TYR A 34 -0.95 10.92 5.37
N GLN A 35 -1.11 12.15 4.89
CA GLN A 35 -2.30 12.64 4.22
C GLN A 35 -1.93 13.20 2.85
N ALA A 36 -2.73 12.89 1.84
CA ALA A 36 -2.59 13.44 0.50
C ALA A 36 -3.95 13.85 -0.05
N ASN A 37 -4.01 15.00 -0.72
CA ASN A 37 -5.19 15.52 -1.38
C ASN A 37 -4.97 15.54 -2.89
N TYR A 38 -6.04 15.33 -3.64
CA TYR A 38 -5.99 15.19 -5.09
C TYR A 38 -7.15 15.96 -5.73
N GLN A 39 -6.86 16.49 -6.90
CA GLN A 39 -7.88 16.80 -7.89
C GLN A 39 -8.36 15.50 -8.51
N PHE A 40 -9.69 15.33 -8.61
CA PHE A 40 -10.30 14.18 -9.25
C PHE A 40 -10.84 14.57 -10.62
N ASN A 41 -10.29 13.97 -11.67
CA ASN A 41 -10.76 14.17 -13.03
C ASN A 41 -11.51 12.95 -13.54
N TYR A 42 -12.56 13.19 -14.32
CA TYR A 42 -13.29 12.17 -15.07
C TYR A 42 -13.36 12.60 -16.54
N ASN A 43 -12.99 11.70 -17.46
CA ASN A 43 -12.86 11.96 -18.89
C ASN A 43 -12.07 13.26 -19.19
N GLY A 44 -10.96 13.47 -18.48
CA GLY A 44 -10.08 14.63 -18.62
C GLY A 44 -10.59 15.94 -18.00
N LYS A 45 -11.80 15.97 -17.45
CA LYS A 45 -12.38 17.17 -16.82
C LYS A 45 -12.29 17.05 -15.30
N ASN A 46 -11.96 18.15 -14.61
CA ASN A 46 -12.06 18.20 -13.15
C ASN A 46 -13.52 18.07 -12.74
N VAL A 47 -13.82 17.06 -11.92
CA VAL A 47 -15.17 16.82 -11.41
C VAL A 47 -15.23 16.85 -9.88
N GLY A 48 -14.11 17.08 -9.18
CA GLY A 48 -14.11 17.17 -7.73
C GLY A 48 -12.75 16.89 -7.11
N SER A 49 -12.76 16.23 -5.95
CA SER A 49 -11.56 16.00 -5.15
C SER A 49 -11.53 14.59 -4.58
N ALA A 50 -10.32 14.16 -4.23
CA ALA A 50 -10.12 12.97 -3.44
C ALA A 50 -9.03 13.17 -2.39
N SER A 51 -9.00 12.30 -1.39
CA SER A 51 -7.97 12.27 -0.37
C SER A 51 -7.57 10.83 -0.04
N ARG A 52 -6.35 10.71 0.47
CA ARG A 52 -5.73 9.48 0.96
C ARG A 52 -5.19 9.78 2.35
N ASN A 53 -5.56 8.98 3.33
CA ASN A 53 -5.16 9.18 4.71
C ASN A 53 -4.72 7.84 5.32
N LEU A 54 -3.45 7.72 5.63
CA LEU A 54 -2.86 6.54 6.24
C LEU A 54 -2.53 6.85 7.69
N THR A 55 -3.10 6.08 8.61
CA THR A 55 -2.89 6.22 10.06
C THR A 55 -2.42 4.91 10.66
N GLN A 56 -1.73 5.02 11.80
CA GLN A 56 -1.21 3.89 12.56
C GLN A 56 -1.63 4.00 14.03
N SER A 57 -2.03 2.86 14.61
CA SER A 57 -2.25 2.70 16.05
C SER A 57 -1.66 1.37 16.51
N GLY A 58 -0.52 1.43 17.21
CA GLY A 58 0.30 0.26 17.49
C GLY A 58 0.73 -0.46 16.20
N ASN A 59 0.44 -1.75 16.09
CA ASN A 59 0.70 -2.55 14.88
C ASN A 59 -0.45 -2.51 13.85
N ASN A 60 -1.54 -1.79 14.14
CA ASN A 60 -2.68 -1.67 13.25
C ASN A 60 -2.56 -0.43 12.39
N TRP A 61 -2.88 -0.59 11.12
CA TRP A 61 -2.91 0.49 10.15
C TRP A 61 -4.30 0.60 9.54
N THR A 62 -4.71 1.83 9.29
CA THR A 62 -5.93 2.15 8.58
C THR A 62 -5.60 3.07 7.41
N TYR A 63 -5.96 2.64 6.21
CA TYR A 63 -5.80 3.44 5.00
C TYR A 63 -7.16 3.80 4.43
N VAL A 64 -7.45 5.10 4.36
CA VAL A 64 -8.73 5.63 3.87
C VAL A 64 -8.49 6.38 2.56
N PHE A 65 -9.24 6.01 1.53
CA PHE A 65 -9.44 6.79 0.33
C PHE A 65 -10.86 7.38 0.33
N ALA A 66 -11.00 8.66 0.07
CA ALA A 66 -12.30 9.32 -0.03
C ALA A 66 -12.34 10.22 -1.25
N ALA A 67 -13.40 10.11 -2.06
CA ALA A 67 -13.61 10.93 -3.25
C ALA A 67 -14.99 11.57 -3.23
N LYS A 68 -15.08 12.80 -3.72
CA LYS A 68 -16.32 13.54 -3.95
C LYS A 68 -16.29 14.13 -5.35
N ALA A 69 -17.39 13.99 -6.07
CA ALA A 69 -17.57 14.54 -7.40
C ALA A 69 -18.88 15.33 -7.49
N ILE A 70 -19.04 16.09 -8.59
CA ILE A 70 -20.26 16.83 -8.91
C ILE A 70 -21.48 15.89 -8.87
N GLY A 71 -22.65 16.41 -8.46
CA GLY A 71 -23.91 15.68 -8.49
C GLY A 71 -24.13 14.72 -7.31
N MET A 72 -23.61 15.05 -6.12
CA MET A 72 -23.69 14.20 -4.91
C MET A 72 -23.03 12.82 -5.06
N ALA A 73 -22.14 12.67 -6.02
CA ALA A 73 -21.37 11.44 -6.19
C ALA A 73 -20.22 11.40 -5.17
N SER A 74 -20.08 10.28 -4.47
CA SER A 74 -18.97 10.08 -3.55
C SER A 74 -18.57 8.61 -3.47
N ALA A 75 -17.32 8.38 -3.06
CA ALA A 75 -16.84 7.05 -2.71
C ALA A 75 -15.96 7.15 -1.47
N THR A 76 -15.99 6.14 -0.63
CA THR A 76 -15.07 5.98 0.50
C THR A 76 -14.65 4.53 0.57
N GLU A 77 -13.36 4.31 0.64
CA GLU A 77 -12.72 3.01 0.80
C GLU A 77 -11.85 3.05 2.04
N THR A 78 -11.93 2.00 2.84
CA THR A 78 -11.14 1.85 4.06
C THR A 78 -10.53 0.47 4.06
N SER A 79 -9.22 0.39 4.22
CA SER A 79 -8.50 -0.86 4.44
C SER A 79 -7.85 -0.87 5.81
N ASN A 80 -7.99 -1.99 6.53
CA ASN A 80 -7.34 -2.23 7.81
C ASN A 80 -6.37 -3.39 7.65
N PHE A 81 -5.17 -3.22 8.18
CA PHE A 81 -4.10 -4.19 8.02
C PHE A 81 -3.08 -4.11 9.17
N SER A 82 -2.16 -5.06 9.18
CA SER A 82 -0.91 -4.95 9.94
C SER A 82 0.27 -4.94 8.99
N PHE A 83 1.36 -4.31 9.41
CA PHE A 83 2.59 -4.21 8.65
C PHE A 83 3.76 -4.71 9.49
N SER A 84 4.54 -5.64 8.93
CA SER A 84 5.74 -6.17 9.57
C SER A 84 6.72 -6.63 8.50
N ASN A 85 8.01 -6.35 8.70
CA ASN A 85 9.10 -6.82 7.83
C ASN A 85 8.85 -6.52 6.33
N GLY A 86 8.38 -5.31 6.02
CA GLY A 86 8.10 -4.89 4.64
C GLY A 86 6.86 -5.53 4.01
N LYS A 87 6.04 -6.26 4.78
CA LYS A 87 4.88 -7.00 4.28
C LYS A 87 3.60 -6.57 4.97
N ILE A 88 2.58 -6.33 4.15
CA ILE A 88 1.22 -6.07 4.58
C ILE A 88 0.49 -7.40 4.80
N THR A 89 -0.28 -7.47 5.88
CA THR A 89 -1.28 -8.51 6.12
C THR A 89 -2.66 -7.86 6.19
N SER A 90 -3.45 -7.99 5.12
CA SER A 90 -4.82 -7.48 5.07
C SER A 90 -5.69 -8.10 6.17
N LYS A 91 -6.54 -7.30 6.80
CA LYS A 91 -7.52 -7.74 7.81
C LYS A 91 -8.94 -7.53 7.31
N SER A 92 -9.25 -6.31 6.86
CA SER A 92 -10.55 -6.00 6.28
C SER A 92 -10.48 -4.85 5.28
N PHE A 93 -11.42 -4.84 4.35
CA PHE A 93 -11.64 -3.75 3.42
C PHE A 93 -13.13 -3.44 3.35
N SER A 94 -13.48 -2.16 3.20
CA SER A 94 -14.84 -1.72 2.94
C SER A 94 -14.86 -0.59 1.92
N ARG A 95 -15.82 -0.61 1.01
CA ARG A 95 -16.13 0.46 0.06
C ARG A 95 -17.59 0.82 0.17
N THR A 96 -17.88 2.12 0.20
CA THR A 96 -19.22 2.68 0.01
C THR A 96 -19.16 3.69 -1.11
N SER A 97 -20.10 3.61 -2.05
CA SER A 97 -20.23 4.57 -3.14
C SER A 97 -21.66 5.07 -3.25
N LYS A 98 -21.83 6.37 -3.43
CA LYS A 98 -23.14 7.02 -3.55
C LYS A 98 -23.22 7.76 -4.88
N ILE A 99 -24.33 7.61 -5.58
CA ILE A 99 -24.70 8.41 -6.75
C ILE A 99 -26.17 8.80 -6.57
N LEU A 100 -26.43 10.09 -6.36
CA LEU A 100 -27.76 10.61 -6.03
C LEU A 100 -28.36 9.88 -4.80
N ILE A 101 -29.42 9.10 -4.99
CA ILE A 101 -30.09 8.31 -3.95
C ILE A 101 -29.60 6.85 -3.86
N HIS A 102 -28.80 6.39 -4.82
CA HIS A 102 -28.34 5.01 -4.88
C HIS A 102 -27.01 4.86 -4.13
N ASN A 103 -26.96 3.90 -3.22
CA ASN A 103 -25.77 3.52 -2.49
C ASN A 103 -25.37 2.09 -2.87
N ASN A 104 -24.08 1.86 -3.08
CA ASN A 104 -23.50 0.54 -3.24
C ASN A 104 -22.47 0.31 -2.15
N THR A 105 -22.37 -0.93 -1.68
CA THR A 105 -21.41 -1.32 -0.65
C THR A 105 -20.65 -2.56 -1.06
N MET A 106 -19.40 -2.65 -0.62
CA MET A 106 -18.57 -3.83 -0.76
C MET A 106 -17.71 -4.00 0.49
N SER A 107 -17.56 -5.22 0.96
CA SER A 107 -16.63 -5.56 2.03
C SER A 107 -15.84 -6.82 1.72
N ILE A 108 -14.64 -6.90 2.28
CA ILE A 108 -13.78 -8.08 2.26
C ILE A 108 -13.28 -8.32 3.68
N ASN A 109 -13.38 -9.56 4.15
CA ASN A 109 -12.80 -10.01 5.41
C ASN A 109 -11.77 -11.10 5.12
N PHE A 110 -10.56 -10.90 5.63
CA PHE A 110 -9.40 -11.76 5.39
C PHE A 110 -9.17 -12.65 6.62
N ASN A 111 -9.39 -13.97 6.48
CA ASN A 111 -9.34 -14.91 7.60
C ASN A 111 -8.22 -15.96 7.40
N PRO A 112 -6.96 -15.61 7.69
CA PRO A 112 -5.83 -16.51 7.47
C PRO A 112 -5.92 -17.81 8.29
N ASN A 113 -6.45 -17.75 9.52
CA ASN A 113 -6.58 -18.91 10.41
C ASN A 113 -7.54 -19.97 9.84
N SER A 114 -8.68 -19.53 9.30
CA SER A 114 -9.66 -20.42 8.65
C SER A 114 -9.36 -20.63 7.16
N LYS A 115 -8.28 -20.05 6.62
CA LYS A 115 -7.89 -20.10 5.21
C LYS A 115 -9.00 -19.67 4.25
N THR A 116 -9.75 -18.62 4.61
CA THR A 116 -10.85 -18.08 3.78
C THR A 116 -10.78 -16.58 3.58
N ILE A 117 -11.34 -16.13 2.47
CA ILE A 117 -11.58 -14.71 2.15
C ILE A 117 -13.08 -14.58 1.90
N ASN A 118 -13.77 -13.76 2.70
CA ASN A 118 -15.20 -13.56 2.57
C ASN A 118 -15.47 -12.19 1.98
N THR A 119 -16.31 -12.11 0.95
CA THR A 119 -16.65 -10.86 0.30
C THR A 119 -18.16 -10.68 0.31
N LYS A 120 -18.62 -9.44 0.41
CA LYS A 120 -20.03 -9.09 0.30
C LYS A 120 -20.15 -7.84 -0.55
N LYS A 121 -20.86 -7.93 -1.66
CA LYS A 121 -21.21 -6.77 -2.48
C LYS A 121 -22.72 -6.61 -2.46
N ASP A 122 -23.18 -5.51 -1.86
CA ASP A 122 -24.59 -5.30 -1.54
C ASP A 122 -25.14 -6.53 -0.79
N ASP A 123 -26.14 -7.22 -1.32
CA ASP A 123 -26.70 -8.42 -0.69
C ASP A 123 -26.01 -9.74 -1.08
N LYS A 124 -25.04 -9.69 -1.99
CA LYS A 124 -24.39 -10.89 -2.54
C LYS A 124 -23.10 -11.20 -1.79
N ALA A 125 -23.13 -12.24 -0.96
CA ALA A 125 -21.96 -12.79 -0.28
C ALA A 125 -21.27 -13.89 -1.11
N ARG A 126 -19.94 -13.95 -1.04
CA ARG A 126 -19.11 -15.01 -1.61
C ARG A 126 -17.99 -15.38 -0.64
N SER A 127 -17.43 -16.56 -0.84
CA SER A 127 -16.24 -17.03 -0.11
C SER A 127 -15.24 -17.63 -1.08
N PHE A 128 -13.97 -17.37 -0.84
CA PHE A 128 -12.85 -17.83 -1.66
C PHE A 128 -11.78 -18.48 -0.77
N ALA A 129 -11.00 -19.38 -1.36
CA ALA A 129 -9.84 -19.95 -0.71
C ALA A 129 -8.77 -18.88 -0.46
N TRP A 130 -8.14 -18.93 0.72
CA TRP A 130 -7.03 -18.03 1.07
C TRP A 130 -5.86 -18.16 0.09
N GLN A 131 -5.30 -17.01 -0.27
CA GLN A 131 -4.04 -16.90 -1.01
C GLN A 131 -3.03 -16.18 -0.14
N ASN A 132 -1.81 -16.73 -0.04
CA ASN A 132 -0.79 -16.12 0.80
C ASN A 132 -0.40 -14.73 0.28
N GLY A 133 -0.40 -13.75 1.19
CA GLY A 133 -0.13 -12.35 0.84
C GLY A 133 -1.22 -11.70 -0.04
N VAL A 134 -2.45 -12.22 0.00
CA VAL A 134 -3.59 -11.57 -0.66
C VAL A 134 -3.83 -10.18 -0.09
N LEU A 135 -4.16 -9.24 -0.97
CA LEU A 135 -4.39 -7.83 -0.66
C LEU A 135 -5.76 -7.40 -1.18
N ASP A 136 -6.29 -6.33 -0.62
CA ASP A 136 -7.27 -5.47 -1.28
C ASP A 136 -6.55 -4.41 -2.13
N GLU A 137 -7.30 -3.64 -2.91
CA GLU A 137 -6.72 -2.67 -3.85
C GLU A 137 -5.92 -1.54 -3.18
N LEU A 138 -6.33 -1.09 -1.98
CA LEU A 138 -5.61 -0.05 -1.24
C LEU A 138 -4.31 -0.61 -0.66
N ASN A 139 -4.36 -1.82 -0.09
CA ASN A 139 -3.15 -2.48 0.40
C ASN A 139 -2.20 -2.89 -0.74
N ALA A 140 -2.71 -3.20 -1.93
CA ALA A 140 -1.87 -3.43 -3.11
C ALA A 140 -1.03 -2.20 -3.46
N GLU A 141 -1.63 -1.01 -3.46
CA GLU A 141 -0.89 0.24 -3.66
C GLU A 141 0.22 0.43 -2.62
N LEU A 142 -0.10 0.24 -1.34
CA LEU A 142 0.89 0.38 -0.27
C LEU A 142 2.01 -0.66 -0.38
N GLN A 143 1.69 -1.93 -0.67
CA GLN A 143 2.71 -2.97 -0.83
C GLN A 143 3.63 -2.70 -2.02
N ILE A 144 3.09 -2.16 -3.13
CA ILE A 144 3.90 -1.74 -4.29
C ILE A 144 4.90 -0.65 -3.90
N ARG A 145 4.49 0.32 -3.07
CA ARG A 145 5.40 1.36 -2.56
C ARG A 145 6.53 0.75 -1.74
N GLU A 146 6.20 -0.14 -0.80
CA GLU A 146 7.19 -0.81 0.04
C GLU A 146 8.14 -1.70 -0.78
N ASP A 147 7.63 -2.42 -1.78
CA ASP A 147 8.44 -3.27 -2.65
C ASP A 147 9.40 -2.42 -3.51
N LEU A 148 8.96 -1.27 -4.02
CA LEU A 148 9.83 -0.33 -4.76
C LEU A 148 10.94 0.27 -3.88
N LYS A 149 10.65 0.58 -2.60
CA LYS A 149 11.68 1.01 -1.64
C LYS A 149 12.72 -0.08 -1.39
N ASN A 150 12.28 -1.34 -1.42
CA ASN A 150 13.13 -2.52 -1.20
C ASN A 150 13.78 -3.06 -2.50
N GLY A 151 13.80 -2.27 -3.57
CA GLY A 151 14.59 -2.55 -4.77
C GLY A 151 13.84 -3.16 -5.96
N GLY A 152 12.54 -3.44 -5.85
CA GLY A 152 11.79 -3.90 -7.04
C GLY A 152 10.41 -4.50 -6.76
N LEU A 153 9.61 -4.59 -7.83
CA LEU A 153 8.26 -5.19 -7.80
C LEU A 153 8.33 -6.72 -7.82
N LYS A 154 7.33 -7.36 -7.21
CA LYS A 154 7.11 -8.80 -7.32
C LYS A 154 6.58 -9.16 -8.71
N SER A 155 6.72 -10.43 -9.10
CA SER A 155 6.20 -10.94 -10.37
C SER A 155 4.67 -10.90 -10.46
N LYS A 156 3.99 -11.07 -9.33
CA LYS A 156 2.53 -10.97 -9.20
C LYS A 156 2.11 -10.61 -7.77
N TYR A 157 0.90 -10.07 -7.66
CA TYR A 157 0.22 -9.71 -6.42
C TYR A 157 -1.17 -10.33 -6.44
N TYR A 158 -1.55 -11.06 -5.38
CA TYR A 158 -2.90 -11.59 -5.28
C TYR A 158 -3.83 -10.50 -4.74
N LEU A 159 -4.86 -10.16 -5.49
CA LEU A 159 -5.86 -9.17 -5.10
C LEU A 159 -7.22 -9.85 -4.98
N ALA A 160 -7.89 -9.65 -3.84
CA ALA A 160 -9.28 -10.04 -3.66
C ALA A 160 -10.20 -8.90 -4.14
N ASP A 161 -11.25 -9.26 -4.88
CA ASP A 161 -12.32 -8.34 -5.26
C ASP A 161 -13.70 -8.89 -4.86
N ALA A 162 -14.80 -8.32 -5.35
CA ALA A 162 -16.15 -8.78 -4.98
C ALA A 162 -16.48 -10.19 -5.50
N LYS A 163 -15.83 -10.66 -6.55
CA LYS A 163 -16.19 -11.82 -7.38
C LYS A 163 -15.08 -12.86 -7.48
N ASP A 164 -13.82 -12.50 -7.20
CA ASP A 164 -12.68 -13.40 -7.30
C ASP A 164 -11.49 -13.01 -6.42
N VAL A 165 -10.45 -13.84 -6.49
CA VAL A 165 -9.09 -13.55 -6.02
C VAL A 165 -8.16 -13.81 -7.20
N GLU A 166 -7.52 -12.76 -7.69
CA GLU A 166 -6.79 -12.77 -8.96
C GLU A 166 -5.33 -12.38 -8.78
N ALA A 167 -4.44 -13.03 -9.52
CA ALA A 167 -3.04 -12.62 -9.60
C ALA A 167 -2.88 -11.47 -10.60
N ARG A 168 -2.51 -10.28 -10.12
CA ARG A 168 -2.26 -9.11 -10.97
C ARG A 168 -0.77 -8.81 -11.08
N ARG A 169 -0.36 -8.30 -12.23
CA ARG A 169 1.04 -7.95 -12.52
C ARG A 169 1.20 -6.44 -12.64
N PHE A 170 2.19 -5.90 -11.92
CA PHE A 170 2.58 -4.50 -11.97
C PHE A 170 3.97 -4.41 -12.58
N VAL A 171 4.14 -3.50 -13.53
CA VAL A 171 5.37 -3.38 -14.31
C VAL A 171 5.89 -1.95 -14.23
N LYS A 172 7.15 -1.80 -13.80
CA LYS A 172 7.88 -0.54 -13.87
C LYS A 172 8.18 -0.22 -15.35
N GLN A 173 7.72 0.92 -15.84
CA GLN A 173 7.92 1.39 -17.22
C GLN A 173 8.85 2.61 -17.31
N GLY A 174 9.81 2.71 -16.39
CA GLY A 174 10.80 3.79 -16.36
C GLY A 174 10.39 4.97 -15.49
N ASN A 175 11.01 6.12 -15.77
CA ASN A 175 10.89 7.32 -14.98
C ASN A 175 10.27 8.45 -15.81
N GLU A 176 9.38 9.24 -15.22
CA GLU A 176 8.72 10.38 -15.87
C GLU A 176 8.65 11.56 -14.89
N SER A 177 8.81 12.78 -15.40
CA SER A 177 8.58 14.00 -14.61
C SER A 177 7.09 14.36 -14.66
N VAL A 178 6.47 14.54 -13.49
CA VAL A 178 5.04 14.84 -13.37
C VAL A 178 4.87 16.21 -12.70
N LYS A 179 4.27 17.14 -13.43
CA LYS A 179 3.84 18.44 -12.90
C LYS A 179 2.45 18.32 -12.26
N THR A 180 2.35 18.80 -11.03
CA THR A 180 1.10 18.89 -10.25
C THR A 180 0.94 20.32 -9.73
N THR A 181 -0.20 20.66 -9.12
CA THR A 181 -0.35 21.97 -8.45
C THR A 181 0.46 22.06 -7.16
N TYR A 182 0.78 20.92 -6.55
CA TYR A 182 1.62 20.86 -5.35
C TYR A 182 3.13 20.96 -5.66
N GLY A 183 3.53 20.67 -6.91
CA GLY A 183 4.94 20.70 -7.33
C GLY A 183 5.21 19.80 -8.53
N THR A 184 6.47 19.80 -8.98
CA THR A 184 6.96 18.89 -10.03
C THR A 184 7.81 17.79 -9.39
N PHE A 185 7.58 16.55 -9.78
CA PHE A 185 8.22 15.38 -9.18
C PHE A 185 8.82 14.47 -10.25
N ASP A 186 10.02 13.98 -10.00
CA ASP A 186 10.53 12.80 -10.70
C ASP A 186 9.81 11.56 -10.14
N THR A 187 9.23 10.78 -11.03
CA THR A 187 8.39 9.65 -10.66
C THR A 187 8.84 8.37 -11.33
N ILE A 188 8.48 7.25 -10.72
CA ILE A 188 8.55 5.93 -11.33
C ILE A 188 7.15 5.60 -11.84
N LYS A 189 7.06 5.32 -13.15
CA LYS A 189 5.81 4.88 -13.77
C LYS A 189 5.62 3.38 -13.56
N VAL A 190 4.49 3.00 -12.97
CA VAL A 190 4.10 1.61 -12.77
C VAL A 190 2.75 1.38 -13.42
N VAL A 191 2.67 0.38 -14.30
CA VAL A 191 1.45 0.01 -15.01
C VAL A 191 0.93 -1.32 -14.46
N MET A 192 -0.35 -1.38 -14.13
CA MET A 192 -1.05 -2.63 -13.86
C MET A 192 -1.45 -3.25 -15.19
N GLN A 193 -0.94 -4.44 -15.47
CA GLN A 193 -1.35 -5.21 -16.64
C GLN A 193 -2.76 -5.75 -16.42
N HIS A 194 -3.62 -5.56 -17.42
CA HIS A 194 -4.95 -6.13 -17.47
C HIS A 194 -5.01 -7.12 -18.64
N ASP A 195 -5.65 -8.26 -18.43
CA ASP A 195 -5.87 -9.25 -19.50
C ASP A 195 -6.92 -8.79 -20.52
N LYS A 196 -7.73 -7.79 -20.15
CA LYS A 196 -8.80 -7.24 -20.99
C LYS A 196 -8.30 -6.03 -21.77
N PRO A 197 -8.48 -6.01 -23.11
CA PRO A 197 -8.12 -4.86 -23.92
C PRO A 197 -8.94 -3.63 -23.54
N GLY A 198 -8.35 -2.45 -23.66
CA GLY A 198 -9.02 -1.18 -23.37
C GLY A 198 -9.12 -0.84 -21.88
N ARG A 199 -8.47 -1.61 -20.99
CA ARG A 199 -8.37 -1.28 -19.57
C ARG A 199 -6.92 -1.10 -19.15
N GLU A 200 -6.63 0.00 -18.48
CA GLU A 200 -5.27 0.31 -18.02
C GLU A 200 -5.32 1.06 -16.68
N THR A 201 -4.41 0.75 -15.77
CA THR A 201 -4.17 1.57 -14.59
C THR A 201 -2.69 1.90 -14.50
N ILE A 202 -2.38 3.19 -14.36
CA ILE A 202 -1.01 3.69 -14.24
C ILE A 202 -0.88 4.49 -12.95
N PHE A 203 0.22 4.27 -12.26
CA PHE A 203 0.65 5.00 -11.08
C PHE A 203 1.97 5.71 -11.39
N TRP A 204 2.07 6.99 -11.05
CA TRP A 204 3.33 7.74 -11.06
C TRP A 204 3.75 7.99 -9.62
N LEU A 205 4.70 7.19 -9.13
CA LEU A 205 5.10 7.17 -7.73
C LEU A 205 6.34 8.07 -7.55
N ALA A 206 6.27 9.06 -6.67
CA ALA A 206 7.40 9.97 -6.42
C ALA A 206 8.27 9.47 -5.25
N PRO A 207 9.53 9.04 -5.48
CA PRO A 207 10.40 8.59 -4.39
C PRO A 207 10.58 9.64 -3.28
N LYS A 208 10.63 10.92 -3.65
CA LYS A 208 10.72 12.08 -2.72
C LYS A 208 9.57 12.15 -1.71
N LEU A 209 8.40 11.61 -2.06
CA LEU A 209 7.21 11.57 -1.20
C LEU A 209 6.95 10.15 -0.68
N ASP A 210 8.01 9.41 -0.35
CA ASP A 210 7.91 8.04 0.15
C ASP A 210 7.14 7.12 -0.81
N TYR A 211 7.43 7.29 -2.11
CA TYR A 211 6.80 6.60 -3.23
C TYR A 211 5.28 6.84 -3.33
N LEU A 212 4.75 7.92 -2.75
CA LEU A 212 3.34 8.29 -2.93
C LEU A 212 3.00 8.43 -4.44
N PRO A 213 1.86 7.90 -4.90
CA PRO A 213 1.36 8.20 -6.24
C PRO A 213 0.98 9.68 -6.36
N VAL A 214 1.76 10.49 -7.08
CA VAL A 214 1.45 11.90 -7.34
C VAL A 214 0.47 12.08 -8.48
N LYS A 215 0.35 11.04 -9.32
CA LYS A 215 -0.68 10.89 -10.34
C LYS A 215 -1.14 9.44 -10.39
N VAL A 216 -2.44 9.24 -10.59
CA VAL A 216 -3.03 7.94 -10.94
C VAL A 216 -3.90 8.15 -12.17
N SER A 217 -3.85 7.24 -13.13
CA SER A 217 -4.73 7.23 -14.30
C SER A 217 -5.36 5.86 -14.43
N HIS A 218 -6.67 5.83 -14.63
CA HIS A 218 -7.40 4.63 -14.98
C HIS A 218 -8.19 4.88 -16.25
N VAL A 219 -8.09 3.94 -17.18
CA VAL A 219 -8.90 3.89 -18.40
C VAL A 219 -9.69 2.60 -18.36
N ASP A 220 -10.99 2.71 -18.64
CA ASP A 220 -11.89 1.58 -18.85
C ASP A 220 -12.76 1.87 -20.06
N GLN A 221 -12.34 1.32 -21.20
CA GLN A 221 -12.93 1.48 -22.53
C GLN A 221 -13.10 2.96 -22.91
N LYS A 222 -14.31 3.50 -22.73
CA LYS A 222 -14.69 4.87 -23.11
C LYS A 222 -14.57 5.86 -21.97
N THR A 223 -14.31 5.38 -20.76
CA THR A 223 -14.25 6.22 -19.56
C THR A 223 -12.85 6.23 -19.00
N SER A 224 -12.48 7.37 -18.41
CA SER A 224 -11.23 7.49 -17.68
C SER A 224 -11.43 8.30 -16.42
N TYR A 225 -10.64 8.00 -15.40
CA TYR A 225 -10.50 8.88 -14.27
C TYR A 225 -9.02 9.05 -13.92
N SER A 226 -8.68 10.19 -13.33
CA SER A 226 -7.33 10.43 -12.85
C SER A 226 -7.33 11.18 -11.52
N LEU A 227 -6.34 10.88 -10.70
CA LEU A 227 -6.00 11.64 -9.50
C LEU A 227 -4.72 12.42 -9.78
N LEU A 228 -4.69 13.70 -9.43
CA LEU A 228 -3.49 14.53 -9.52
C LEU A 228 -3.26 15.24 -8.19
N LEU A 229 -2.06 15.13 -7.62
CA LEU A 229 -1.74 15.62 -6.28
C LEU A 229 -1.94 17.15 -6.18
N THR A 230 -2.61 17.58 -5.11
CA THR A 230 -2.82 19.00 -4.78
C THR A 230 -2.28 19.36 -3.40
N GLY A 231 -2.02 18.38 -2.54
CA GLY A 231 -1.41 18.62 -1.23
C GLY A 231 -0.91 17.34 -0.58
N TYR A 232 0.14 17.45 0.23
CA TYR A 232 0.72 16.33 0.96
C TYR A 232 1.20 16.77 2.35
N LYS A 233 0.97 15.90 3.33
CA LYS A 233 1.50 15.99 4.69
C LYS A 233 1.98 14.60 5.11
N GLY A 234 3.29 14.43 5.23
CA GLY A 234 3.92 13.17 5.57
C GLY A 234 5.44 13.29 5.43
N PRO A 235 6.19 12.19 5.59
CA PRO A 235 7.63 12.24 5.40
C PRO A 235 7.99 12.58 3.95
N THR A 236 9.06 13.36 3.80
CA THR A 236 9.71 13.68 2.54
C THR A 236 11.14 13.18 2.62
N LYS A 237 11.66 12.58 1.55
CA LYS A 237 13.03 12.05 1.47
C LYS A 237 13.84 12.77 0.40
#